data_AF-A0A419WEY4-F1
#
_entry.id   AF-A0A419WEY4-F1
#
_cell.length_a   1.000
_cell.length_b   1.000
_cell.length_c   1.000
_cell.angle_alpha   90.00
_cell.angle_beta   90.00
_cell.angle_gamma   90.00
#
_symmetry.space_group_name_H-M   'P 1'
#
loop_
_entity.id
_entity.type
_entity.pdbx_description
1 polymer ?
#
loop_
_entity_poly.entity_id
_entity_poly.type
_entity_poly.pdbx_seq_one_letter_code
_entity_poly.pdbx_strand_id
1 'polypeptide(L)'
;MRKLTLITLAIVNLLFLQSIHAEVKLPAIVSSNMVLQRNTTVELWGWADANEKITIETSWLNEAIHIKADNKGTWRIAVTTNNSKEPQSINIKSKESNISLDNILFGEVWLCSGQSNMQQPMKGYTGQPTFGSVLAMAKSANPNLRLFTVNRFGSKTPIKDAKEYSAWQQASPESVAGFSAVAYFFGQQLQEILDVPVGLIHTSWGGSAVQAWISKEVMDGFKKVNLEEVDITKKTNKIPTALFNAMINPLIPYTIKGALWYQGEANRHEPEMYKKLFPAMVKDWRKRWGIGDFPFYYVQIAPFTYSNNNAFQEVDNTAFIRETQLQCLDLIPNSGIAITMDIGDAVSIHPPKKKQVADRLLFNALHETYGYKSIDGAAPVFDSQEVKNGGLILKFKNAETGLYAYDKLEGFEIAGEDKVFYPATAKIIKRKELFVQSDKVPKPVAVRYAWRNWVMGSLYDVNLLPASSFRTDTWTDATQAKE
;
A
#
# COMPACT_ATOMS: atom_id res chain seq x y z
N MET A 1 -26.86 -23.05 67.34
CA MET A 1 -27.59 -22.17 66.38
C MET A 1 -26.70 -21.39 65.41
N ARG A 2 -25.46 -20.98 65.75
CA ARG A 2 -24.58 -20.22 64.82
C ARG A 2 -23.97 -20.99 63.64
N LYS A 3 -23.89 -22.33 63.69
CA LYS A 3 -23.33 -23.15 62.60
C LYS A 3 -24.34 -23.47 61.49
N LEU A 4 -25.64 -23.40 61.76
CA LEU A 4 -26.67 -23.66 60.73
C LEU A 4 -26.87 -22.45 59.80
N THR A 5 -26.69 -21.22 60.31
CA THR A 5 -26.89 -19.97 59.55
C THR A 5 -25.78 -19.70 58.52
N LEU A 6 -24.58 -20.23 58.75
CA LEU A 6 -23.44 -20.08 57.82
C LEU A 6 -23.52 -21.01 56.61
N ILE A 7 -24.20 -22.15 56.73
CA ILE A 7 -24.40 -23.09 55.61
C ILE A 7 -25.50 -22.58 54.67
N THR A 8 -26.54 -21.94 55.20
CA THR A 8 -27.60 -21.34 54.38
C THR A 8 -27.11 -20.12 53.58
N LEU A 9 -26.17 -19.34 54.11
CA LEU A 9 -25.60 -18.17 53.42
C LEU A 9 -24.62 -18.54 52.28
N ALA A 10 -23.98 -19.71 52.37
CA ALA A 10 -23.12 -20.26 51.33
C ALA A 10 -23.95 -20.87 50.17
N ILE A 11 -25.11 -21.47 50.47
CA ILE A 11 -25.97 -22.08 49.45
C ILE A 11 -26.76 -21.02 48.65
N VAL A 12 -27.11 -19.89 49.25
CA VAL A 12 -27.82 -18.79 48.54
C VAL A 12 -26.89 -18.02 47.58
N ASN A 13 -25.57 -17.99 47.82
CA ASN A 13 -24.60 -17.40 46.88
C ASN A 13 -24.19 -18.34 45.72
N LEU A 14 -24.52 -19.63 45.79
CA LEU A 14 -24.28 -20.59 44.69
C LEU A 14 -25.43 -20.67 43.67
N LEU A 15 -26.54 -19.95 43.90
CA LEU A 15 -27.71 -19.92 43.00
C LEU A 15 -27.73 -18.72 42.04
N PHE A 16 -26.72 -17.84 42.10
CA PHE A 16 -26.46 -16.86 41.05
C PHE A 16 -25.30 -17.33 40.16
N LEU A 17 -25.43 -18.52 39.59
CA LEU A 17 -24.74 -18.83 38.33
C LEU A 17 -25.36 -17.89 37.29
N GLN A 18 -24.77 -16.70 37.13
CA GLN A 18 -25.03 -15.91 35.94
C GLN A 18 -24.71 -16.80 34.75
N SER A 19 -25.73 -17.16 33.97
CA SER A 19 -25.54 -17.77 32.67
C SER A 19 -24.63 -16.82 31.89
N ILE A 20 -23.36 -17.21 31.75
CA ILE A 20 -22.46 -16.54 30.82
C ILE A 20 -22.98 -16.93 29.44
N HIS A 21 -23.90 -16.13 28.90
CA HIS A 21 -24.37 -16.26 27.52
C HIS A 21 -23.25 -15.74 26.63
N ALA A 22 -22.42 -16.65 26.13
CA ALA A 22 -21.38 -16.32 25.18
C ALA A 22 -21.96 -16.40 23.76
N GLU A 23 -21.85 -15.29 23.04
CA GLU A 23 -22.42 -15.06 21.72
C GLU A 23 -21.35 -15.30 20.64
N VAL A 24 -21.75 -15.81 19.47
CA VAL A 24 -20.89 -15.79 18.27
C VAL A 24 -20.42 -14.35 18.04
N LYS A 25 -19.12 -14.15 17.84
CA LYS A 25 -18.53 -12.85 17.55
C LYS A 25 -17.81 -12.87 16.21
N LEU A 26 -18.01 -11.83 15.41
CA LEU A 26 -17.30 -11.59 14.16
C LEU A 26 -16.17 -10.57 14.33
N PRO A 27 -15.11 -10.65 13.52
CA PRO A 27 -14.14 -9.56 13.40
C PRO A 27 -14.80 -8.33 12.80
N ALA A 28 -14.33 -7.14 13.19
CA ALA A 28 -14.86 -5.85 12.72
C ALA A 28 -15.04 -5.73 11.19
N ILE A 29 -14.10 -6.33 10.45
CA ILE A 29 -14.10 -6.29 8.98
C ILE A 29 -15.15 -7.22 8.34
N VAL A 30 -15.64 -8.24 9.05
CA VAL A 30 -16.73 -9.10 8.57
C VAL A 30 -18.04 -8.54 9.12
N SER A 31 -18.65 -7.65 8.36
CA SER A 31 -19.86 -6.92 8.74
C SER A 31 -20.73 -6.57 7.52
N SER A 32 -21.96 -6.11 7.75
CA SER A 32 -22.84 -5.61 6.68
C SER A 32 -22.16 -4.52 5.84
N ASN A 33 -22.59 -4.37 4.59
CA ASN A 33 -21.98 -3.49 3.57
C ASN A 33 -20.58 -3.88 3.08
N MET A 34 -19.99 -4.99 3.54
CA MET A 34 -18.67 -5.41 3.06
C MET A 34 -18.68 -5.82 1.57
N VAL A 35 -17.48 -5.86 0.97
CA VAL A 35 -17.28 -6.47 -0.35
C VAL A 35 -16.43 -7.72 -0.19
N LEU A 36 -16.95 -8.87 -0.58
CA LEU A 36 -16.17 -10.11 -0.68
C LEU A 36 -15.54 -10.20 -2.07
N GLN A 37 -14.30 -10.71 -2.13
CA GLN A 37 -13.63 -10.91 -3.41
C GLN A 37 -14.45 -11.86 -4.30
N ARG A 38 -14.76 -11.45 -5.53
CA ARG A 38 -15.56 -12.23 -6.49
C ARG A 38 -14.76 -13.36 -7.15
N ASN A 39 -15.47 -14.35 -7.70
CA ASN A 39 -14.95 -15.48 -8.48
C ASN A 39 -13.81 -16.23 -7.79
N THR A 40 -13.90 -16.40 -6.47
CA THR A 40 -12.88 -17.11 -5.72
C THR A 40 -13.50 -17.72 -4.47
N THR A 41 -12.71 -18.50 -3.75
CA THR A 41 -13.03 -18.92 -2.39
C THR A 41 -12.56 -17.83 -1.42
N VAL A 42 -13.49 -17.35 -0.59
CA VAL A 42 -13.23 -16.38 0.47
C VAL A 42 -13.36 -17.03 1.84
N GLU A 43 -12.82 -16.38 2.86
CA GLU A 43 -12.85 -16.85 4.23
C GLU A 43 -13.88 -16.08 5.03
N LEU A 44 -14.75 -16.81 5.73
CA LEU A 44 -15.55 -16.29 6.84
C LEU A 44 -15.00 -16.87 8.13
N TRP A 45 -14.84 -16.04 9.16
CA TRP A 45 -14.29 -16.48 10.43
C TRP A 45 -14.82 -15.65 11.59
N GLY A 46 -14.64 -16.17 12.79
CA GLY A 46 -15.02 -15.51 14.02
C GLY A 46 -14.64 -16.30 15.26
N TRP A 47 -15.31 -15.96 16.34
CA TRP A 47 -15.16 -16.58 17.65
C TRP A 47 -16.52 -17.05 18.17
N ALA A 48 -16.51 -18.09 18.99
CA ALA A 48 -17.66 -18.68 19.63
C ALA A 48 -17.18 -19.53 20.82
N ASP A 49 -18.09 -20.17 21.56
CA ASP A 49 -17.67 -21.12 22.58
C ASP A 49 -17.00 -22.35 21.97
N ALA A 50 -16.12 -22.98 22.75
CA ALA A 50 -15.42 -24.18 22.30
C ALA A 50 -16.42 -25.28 21.93
N ASN A 51 -16.29 -25.83 20.70
CA ASN A 51 -17.21 -26.82 20.12
C ASN A 51 -18.65 -26.33 19.87
N GLU A 52 -18.92 -25.02 19.97
CA GLU A 52 -20.22 -24.45 19.65
C GLU A 52 -20.60 -24.75 18.20
N LYS A 53 -21.82 -25.25 17.99
CA LYS A 53 -22.36 -25.54 16.66
C LYS A 53 -22.85 -24.25 16.03
N ILE A 54 -22.38 -23.98 14.82
CA ILE A 54 -22.71 -22.79 14.05
C ILE A 54 -23.30 -23.23 12.71
N THR A 55 -24.41 -22.61 12.33
CA THR A 55 -25.05 -22.76 11.03
C THR A 55 -24.92 -21.44 10.28
N ILE A 56 -24.37 -21.49 9.07
CA ILE A 56 -24.18 -20.32 8.21
C ILE A 56 -25.04 -20.53 6.96
N GLU A 57 -26.02 -19.65 6.78
CA GLU A 57 -26.87 -19.58 5.60
C GLU A 57 -26.41 -18.40 4.75
N THR A 58 -26.19 -18.61 3.46
CA THR A 58 -25.83 -17.55 2.53
C THR A 58 -26.86 -17.47 1.42
N SER A 59 -27.22 -16.26 0.99
CA SER A 59 -28.22 -16.05 -0.08
C SER A 59 -27.86 -16.64 -1.46
N TRP A 60 -26.60 -17.02 -1.69
CA TRP A 60 -26.11 -17.54 -2.98
C TRP A 60 -25.72 -19.03 -2.98
N LEU A 61 -25.76 -19.70 -1.83
CA LEU A 61 -25.56 -21.16 -1.75
C LEU A 61 -26.89 -21.83 -1.44
N ASN A 62 -27.11 -23.02 -2.02
CA ASN A 62 -28.35 -23.76 -1.86
C ASN A 62 -28.48 -24.43 -0.49
N GLU A 63 -27.36 -24.74 0.16
CA GLU A 63 -27.32 -25.50 1.40
C GLU A 63 -26.68 -24.68 2.53
N ALA A 64 -27.23 -24.82 3.73
CA ALA A 64 -26.65 -24.25 4.93
C ALA A 64 -25.35 -24.97 5.29
N ILE A 65 -24.34 -24.20 5.71
CA ILE A 65 -23.05 -24.73 6.12
C ILE A 65 -23.08 -24.95 7.63
N HIS A 66 -22.77 -26.17 8.08
CA HIS A 66 -22.73 -26.52 9.49
C HIS A 66 -21.28 -26.76 9.94
N ILE A 67 -20.82 -25.98 10.92
CA ILE A 67 -19.48 -26.08 11.47
C ILE A 67 -19.52 -26.12 13.01
N LYS A 68 -18.36 -26.38 13.60
CA LYS A 68 -18.12 -26.18 15.03
C LYS A 68 -16.90 -25.30 15.23
N ALA A 69 -16.95 -24.42 16.21
CA ALA A 69 -15.75 -23.76 16.68
C ALA A 69 -14.79 -24.77 17.31
N ASP A 70 -13.50 -24.50 17.18
CA ASP A 70 -12.45 -25.36 17.71
C ASP A 70 -12.37 -25.29 19.25
N ASN A 71 -11.43 -26.05 19.84
CA ASN A 71 -11.23 -26.06 21.29
C ASN A 71 -10.73 -24.72 21.88
N LYS A 72 -10.36 -23.75 21.04
CA LYS A 72 -9.94 -22.40 21.41
C LYS A 72 -11.04 -21.37 21.14
N GLY A 73 -12.24 -21.81 20.73
CA GLY A 73 -13.36 -20.93 20.42
C GLY A 73 -13.16 -20.13 19.13
N THR A 74 -12.37 -20.63 18.17
CA THR A 74 -12.22 -20.03 16.84
C THR A 74 -12.91 -20.88 15.80
N TRP A 75 -13.53 -20.24 14.81
CA TRP A 75 -14.10 -20.92 13.66
C TRP A 75 -13.71 -20.19 12.38
N ARG A 76 -13.59 -20.95 11.30
CA ARG A 76 -13.23 -20.46 9.97
C ARG A 76 -13.81 -21.39 8.92
N ILE A 77 -14.31 -20.83 7.83
CA ILE A 77 -14.88 -21.59 6.72
C ILE A 77 -14.61 -20.89 5.39
N ALA A 78 -14.28 -21.71 4.39
CA ALA A 78 -14.11 -21.28 3.02
C ALA A 78 -15.47 -21.27 2.30
N VAL A 79 -15.81 -20.18 1.64
CA VAL A 79 -17.07 -19.99 0.91
C VAL A 79 -16.77 -19.50 -0.49
N THR A 80 -17.35 -20.14 -1.51
CA THR A 80 -17.15 -19.72 -2.90
C THR A 80 -18.07 -18.56 -3.23
N THR A 81 -17.52 -17.51 -3.83
CA THR A 81 -18.25 -16.37 -4.40
C THR A 81 -18.34 -16.50 -5.91
N ASN A 82 -19.27 -15.77 -6.52
CA ASN A 82 -19.47 -15.74 -7.97
C ASN A 82 -19.36 -14.30 -8.48
N ASN A 83 -19.85 -14.06 -9.70
CA ASN A 83 -19.79 -12.76 -10.39
C ASN A 83 -21.07 -11.91 -10.22
N SER A 84 -21.95 -12.26 -9.29
CA SER A 84 -23.19 -11.51 -9.02
C SER A 84 -22.88 -10.05 -8.66
N LYS A 85 -23.66 -9.14 -9.23
CA LYS A 85 -23.66 -7.71 -8.86
C LYS A 85 -24.76 -7.37 -7.86
N GLU A 86 -25.65 -8.32 -7.58
CA GLU A 86 -26.76 -8.12 -6.65
C GLU A 86 -26.27 -8.18 -5.20
N PRO A 87 -26.86 -7.36 -4.29
CA PRO A 87 -26.61 -7.48 -2.87
C PRO A 87 -26.93 -8.88 -2.34
N GLN A 88 -26.03 -9.39 -1.52
CA GLN A 88 -26.11 -10.69 -0.86
C GLN A 88 -26.29 -10.51 0.65
N SER A 89 -26.78 -11.56 1.30
CA SER A 89 -26.82 -11.69 2.76
C SER A 89 -26.18 -12.99 3.26
N ILE A 90 -25.70 -12.94 4.50
CA ILE A 90 -25.24 -14.08 5.29
C ILE A 90 -25.98 -14.04 6.63
N ASN A 91 -26.50 -15.19 7.07
CA ASN A 91 -27.08 -15.36 8.38
C ASN A 91 -26.30 -16.43 9.17
N ILE A 92 -25.84 -16.07 10.38
CA ILE A 92 -25.01 -16.92 11.23
C ILE A 92 -25.77 -17.21 12.51
N LYS A 93 -26.16 -18.47 12.66
CA LYS A 93 -26.95 -18.97 13.78
C LYS A 93 -26.11 -19.88 14.68
N SER A 94 -26.29 -19.74 15.98
CA SER A 94 -25.88 -20.73 16.96
C SER A 94 -27.04 -21.00 17.92
N LYS A 95 -26.76 -21.62 19.08
CA LYS A 95 -27.78 -21.82 20.11
C LYS A 95 -28.30 -20.49 20.66
N GLU A 96 -27.42 -19.50 20.84
CA GLU A 96 -27.71 -18.24 21.52
C GLU A 96 -27.56 -17.02 20.57
N SER A 97 -27.08 -17.20 19.34
CA SER A 97 -26.81 -16.11 18.39
C SER A 97 -27.60 -16.26 17.08
N ASN A 98 -28.00 -15.13 16.50
CA ASN A 98 -28.60 -15.04 15.17
C ASN A 98 -28.17 -13.71 14.52
N ILE A 99 -27.02 -13.73 13.84
CA ILE A 99 -26.37 -12.54 13.27
C ILE A 99 -26.68 -12.47 11.77
N SER A 100 -27.37 -11.41 11.35
CA SER A 100 -27.57 -11.09 9.94
C SER A 100 -26.53 -10.09 9.45
N LEU A 101 -25.88 -10.43 8.35
CA LEU A 101 -25.03 -9.54 7.57
C LEU A 101 -25.72 -9.26 6.24
N ASP A 102 -25.99 -7.99 5.98
CA ASP A 102 -26.78 -7.54 4.84
C ASP A 102 -25.96 -6.66 3.89
N ASN A 103 -26.44 -6.52 2.65
CA ASN A 103 -25.84 -5.68 1.62
C ASN A 103 -24.36 -6.03 1.34
N ILE A 104 -24.06 -7.32 1.28
CA ILE A 104 -22.73 -7.82 0.93
C ILE A 104 -22.62 -7.82 -0.60
N LEU A 105 -21.56 -7.21 -1.14
CA LEU A 105 -21.31 -7.21 -2.59
C LEU A 105 -20.20 -8.18 -2.94
N PHE A 106 -20.23 -8.74 -4.15
CA PHE A 106 -19.08 -9.43 -4.74
C PHE A 106 -18.35 -8.50 -5.70
N GLY A 107 -17.06 -8.33 -5.47
CA GLY A 107 -16.28 -7.31 -6.16
C GLY A 107 -14.79 -7.52 -6.09
N GLU A 108 -14.04 -6.48 -6.42
CA GLU A 108 -12.60 -6.44 -6.23
C GLU A 108 -12.27 -5.79 -4.87
N VAL A 109 -11.43 -6.42 -4.07
CA VAL A 109 -11.06 -5.90 -2.75
C VAL A 109 -9.59 -5.51 -2.73
N TRP A 110 -9.28 -4.26 -2.40
CA TRP A 110 -7.90 -3.76 -2.38
C TRP A 110 -7.50 -3.25 -1.00
N LEU A 111 -6.32 -3.66 -0.54
CA LEU A 111 -5.69 -3.17 0.68
C LEU A 111 -4.83 -1.94 0.37
N CYS A 112 -5.12 -0.79 0.97
CA CYS A 112 -4.41 0.46 0.73
C CYS A 112 -3.62 0.87 1.97
N SER A 113 -2.28 0.81 1.90
CA SER A 113 -1.41 0.95 3.06
C SER A 113 -0.20 1.86 2.83
N GLY A 114 0.46 2.23 3.92
CA GLY A 114 1.70 3.01 3.91
C GLY A 114 1.71 4.11 4.95
N GLN A 115 2.22 5.29 4.58
CA GLN A 115 2.33 6.44 5.47
C GLN A 115 1.45 7.62 5.04
N SER A 116 1.86 8.85 5.33
CA SER A 116 1.04 10.05 5.24
C SER A 116 0.57 10.37 3.82
N ASN A 117 1.37 10.04 2.80
CA ASN A 117 0.95 10.22 1.41
C ASN A 117 -0.15 9.23 0.98
N MET A 118 -0.17 7.99 1.51
CA MET A 118 -1.35 7.11 1.42
C MET A 118 -2.49 7.61 2.31
N GLN A 119 -2.18 8.16 3.49
CA GLN A 119 -3.16 8.58 4.47
C GLN A 119 -3.93 9.85 4.08
N GLN A 120 -3.34 10.72 3.25
CA GLN A 120 -3.88 12.04 2.96
C GLN A 120 -5.34 11.94 2.51
N PRO A 121 -6.27 12.59 3.23
CA PRO A 121 -7.68 12.43 2.95
C PRO A 121 -8.10 13.24 1.73
N MET A 122 -9.27 12.95 1.18
CA MET A 122 -9.87 13.74 0.09
C MET A 122 -10.02 15.22 0.47
N LYS A 123 -10.40 15.53 1.71
CA LYS A 123 -10.44 16.93 2.19
C LYS A 123 -9.07 17.60 2.36
N GLY A 124 -7.97 16.87 2.19
CA GLY A 124 -6.59 17.35 2.40
C GLY A 124 -6.20 17.48 3.87
N TYR A 125 -4.95 17.85 4.12
CA TYR A 125 -4.49 18.30 5.43
C TYR A 125 -4.54 19.82 5.51
N THR A 126 -4.41 20.37 6.73
CA THR A 126 -4.26 21.81 6.93
C THR A 126 -3.08 22.35 6.13
N GLY A 127 -3.34 23.28 5.20
CA GLY A 127 -2.34 23.89 4.33
C GLY A 127 -1.77 22.99 3.23
N GLN A 128 -2.31 21.78 3.04
CA GLN A 128 -1.82 20.81 2.04
C GLN A 128 -3.02 20.18 1.32
N PRO A 129 -3.49 20.83 0.24
CA PRO A 129 -4.73 20.45 -0.42
C PRO A 129 -4.59 19.13 -1.21
N THR A 130 -5.73 18.58 -1.59
CA THR A 130 -5.83 17.51 -2.58
C THR A 130 -6.52 18.11 -3.81
N PHE A 131 -5.83 18.16 -4.95
CA PHE A 131 -6.39 18.79 -6.15
C PHE A 131 -7.59 18.01 -6.70
N GLY A 132 -8.62 18.75 -7.15
CA GLY A 132 -9.85 18.18 -7.69
C GLY A 132 -10.79 17.53 -6.66
N SER A 133 -10.44 17.55 -5.37
CA SER A 133 -11.16 16.77 -4.37
C SER A 133 -12.57 17.27 -4.08
N VAL A 134 -12.82 18.58 -4.11
CA VAL A 134 -14.15 19.15 -3.82
C VAL A 134 -15.21 18.59 -4.77
N LEU A 135 -14.94 18.61 -6.07
CA LEU A 135 -15.87 18.08 -7.08
C LEU A 135 -15.97 16.56 -7.00
N ALA A 136 -14.86 15.87 -6.75
CA ALA A 136 -14.85 14.41 -6.59
C ALA A 136 -15.69 13.96 -5.39
N MET A 137 -15.57 14.62 -4.24
CA MET A 137 -16.40 14.38 -3.06
C MET A 137 -17.87 14.66 -3.33
N ALA A 138 -18.20 15.78 -3.98
CA ALA A 138 -19.59 16.12 -4.32
C ALA A 138 -20.27 15.07 -5.22
N LYS A 139 -19.50 14.37 -6.06
CA LYS A 139 -19.98 13.32 -6.96
C LYS A 139 -19.78 11.89 -6.43
N SER A 140 -19.36 11.75 -5.19
CA SER A 140 -18.85 10.46 -4.67
C SER A 140 -19.90 9.46 -4.22
N ALA A 141 -21.19 9.81 -4.24
CA ALA A 141 -22.27 8.89 -3.92
C ALA A 141 -22.26 7.70 -4.89
N ASN A 142 -21.84 6.54 -4.40
CA ASN A 142 -21.69 5.34 -5.21
C ASN A 142 -21.97 4.08 -4.37
N PRO A 143 -23.12 3.40 -4.59
CA PRO A 143 -23.49 2.21 -3.85
C PRO A 143 -22.71 0.95 -4.28
N ASN A 144 -21.78 1.02 -5.23
CA ASN A 144 -20.90 -0.08 -5.61
C ASN A 144 -19.45 0.12 -5.13
N LEU A 145 -19.15 1.25 -4.48
CA LEU A 145 -17.85 1.49 -3.85
C LEU A 145 -18.03 1.43 -2.32
N ARG A 146 -17.22 0.61 -1.65
CA ARG A 146 -17.26 0.44 -0.18
C ARG A 146 -15.93 0.76 0.45
N LEU A 147 -15.97 1.44 1.59
CA LEU A 147 -14.81 1.97 2.28
C LEU A 147 -14.76 1.38 3.70
N PHE A 148 -13.61 0.84 4.08
CA PHE A 148 -13.31 0.42 5.45
C PHE A 148 -11.98 1.02 5.86
N THR A 149 -11.88 1.57 7.07
CA THR A 149 -10.64 2.19 7.55
C THR A 149 -10.21 1.56 8.86
N VAL A 150 -8.98 1.04 8.91
CA VAL A 150 -8.31 0.72 10.17
C VAL A 150 -7.67 1.99 10.70
N ASN A 151 -8.14 2.45 11.85
CA ASN A 151 -7.61 3.63 12.50
C ASN A 151 -6.30 3.31 13.23
N ARG A 152 -5.55 4.37 13.52
CA ARG A 152 -4.19 4.30 14.06
C ARG A 152 -4.18 3.65 15.44
N PHE A 153 -3.71 2.42 15.50
CA PHE A 153 -3.52 1.67 16.74
C PHE A 153 -2.19 0.90 16.66
N GLY A 154 -1.48 0.77 17.78
CA GLY A 154 -0.22 0.03 17.86
C GLY A 154 -0.27 -1.02 18.94
N SER A 155 0.34 -2.17 18.69
CA SER A 155 0.33 -3.28 19.64
C SER A 155 1.68 -3.98 19.73
N LYS A 156 2.04 -4.40 20.94
CA LYS A 156 3.23 -5.21 21.21
C LYS A 156 3.09 -6.65 20.69
N THR A 157 1.86 -7.15 20.60
CA THR A 157 1.54 -8.49 20.12
C THR A 157 0.47 -8.45 19.02
N PRO A 158 0.47 -9.42 18.09
CA PRO A 158 -0.56 -9.49 17.06
C PRO A 158 -1.96 -9.56 17.68
N ILE A 159 -2.84 -8.61 17.33
CA ILE A 159 -4.25 -8.64 17.71
C ILE A 159 -5.08 -9.26 16.58
N LYS A 160 -6.19 -9.90 16.93
CA LYS A 160 -7.03 -10.66 15.98
C LYS A 160 -8.21 -9.88 15.41
N ASP A 161 -8.51 -8.72 15.98
CA ASP A 161 -9.68 -7.90 15.65
C ASP A 161 -9.29 -6.42 15.70
N ALA A 162 -9.75 -5.63 14.74
CA ALA A 162 -9.37 -4.23 14.65
C ALA A 162 -9.98 -3.46 15.83
N LYS A 163 -9.14 -2.79 16.62
CA LYS A 163 -9.58 -2.08 17.83
C LYS A 163 -10.20 -0.73 17.52
N GLU A 164 -9.58 0.00 16.62
CA GLU A 164 -10.02 1.33 16.19
C GLU A 164 -10.27 1.27 14.68
N TYR A 165 -11.50 1.51 14.25
CA TYR A 165 -11.86 1.43 12.84
C TYR A 165 -13.09 2.27 12.49
N SER A 166 -13.25 2.54 11.20
CA SER A 166 -14.51 2.96 10.60
C SER A 166 -15.05 1.77 9.80
N ALA A 167 -16.24 1.29 10.19
CA ALA A 167 -16.89 0.14 9.58
C ALA A 167 -17.15 0.34 8.08
N TRP A 168 -17.54 -0.74 7.38
CA TRP A 168 -17.87 -0.67 5.96
C TRP A 168 -18.97 0.35 5.70
N GLN A 169 -18.69 1.30 4.82
CA GLN A 169 -19.62 2.34 4.41
C GLN A 169 -19.70 2.41 2.89
N GLN A 170 -20.86 2.77 2.37
CA GLN A 170 -20.98 3.16 0.97
C GLN A 170 -20.21 4.46 0.73
N ALA A 171 -19.64 4.62 -0.45
CA ALA A 171 -19.06 5.90 -0.83
C ALA A 171 -20.16 6.96 -0.90
N SER A 172 -19.97 8.04 -0.16
CA SER A 172 -20.81 9.24 -0.12
C SER A 172 -19.92 10.45 0.14
N PRO A 173 -20.39 11.69 -0.08
CA PRO A 173 -19.61 12.88 0.24
C PRO A 173 -19.05 12.86 1.67
N GLU A 174 -19.81 12.35 2.63
CA GLU A 174 -19.44 12.28 4.05
C GLU A 174 -18.36 11.20 4.30
N SER A 175 -18.56 9.98 3.79
CA SER A 175 -17.61 8.87 4.04
C SER A 175 -16.30 9.06 3.28
N VAL A 176 -16.36 9.67 2.10
CA VAL A 176 -15.19 9.91 1.22
C VAL A 176 -14.34 11.07 1.71
N ALA A 177 -14.93 12.09 2.34
CA ALA A 177 -14.18 13.28 2.77
C ALA A 177 -12.98 12.97 3.68
N GLY A 178 -13.13 12.00 4.58
CA GLY A 178 -12.07 11.54 5.49
C GLY A 178 -11.21 10.39 4.95
N PHE A 179 -11.57 9.79 3.82
CA PHE A 179 -10.90 8.62 3.27
C PHE A 179 -9.67 9.00 2.44
N SER A 180 -8.72 8.06 2.31
CA SER A 180 -7.50 8.25 1.51
C SER A 180 -7.83 8.69 0.08
N ALA A 181 -7.22 9.80 -0.35
CA ALA A 181 -7.42 10.33 -1.68
C ALA A 181 -6.88 9.40 -2.77
N VAL A 182 -5.69 8.80 -2.54
CA VAL A 182 -5.10 7.86 -3.50
C VAL A 182 -5.96 6.60 -3.60
N ALA A 183 -6.37 6.03 -2.47
CA ALA A 183 -7.23 4.85 -2.47
C ALA A 183 -8.58 5.13 -3.14
N TYR A 184 -9.24 6.24 -2.79
CA TYR A 184 -10.53 6.62 -3.35
C TYR A 184 -10.47 6.79 -4.86
N PHE A 185 -9.55 7.60 -5.38
CA PHE A 185 -9.45 7.81 -6.82
C PHE A 185 -9.10 6.52 -7.58
N PHE A 186 -8.28 5.64 -6.99
CA PHE A 186 -8.00 4.33 -7.56
C PHE A 186 -9.27 3.48 -7.63
N GLY A 187 -9.97 3.30 -6.51
CA GLY A 187 -11.13 2.42 -6.43
C GLY A 187 -12.33 2.93 -7.20
N GLN A 188 -12.56 4.25 -7.23
CA GLN A 188 -13.60 4.88 -8.04
C GLN A 188 -13.42 4.53 -9.53
N GLN A 189 -12.23 4.80 -10.07
CA GLN A 189 -11.96 4.56 -11.49
C GLN A 189 -11.93 3.07 -11.81
N LEU A 190 -11.40 2.23 -10.91
CA LEU A 190 -11.42 0.77 -11.08
C LEU A 190 -12.86 0.24 -11.14
N GLN A 191 -13.72 0.71 -10.23
CA GLN A 191 -15.14 0.35 -10.16
C GLN A 191 -15.84 0.74 -11.46
N GLU A 192 -15.62 1.97 -11.96
CA GLU A 192 -16.17 2.48 -13.21
C GLU A 192 -15.71 1.66 -14.43
N ILE A 193 -14.41 1.35 -14.52
CA ILE A 193 -13.82 0.65 -15.68
C ILE A 193 -14.20 -0.82 -15.74
N LEU A 194 -14.19 -1.50 -14.58
CA LEU A 194 -14.52 -2.92 -14.51
C LEU A 194 -16.03 -3.17 -14.40
N ASP A 195 -16.82 -2.13 -14.14
CA ASP A 195 -18.26 -2.17 -13.93
C ASP A 195 -18.69 -3.23 -12.88
N VAL A 196 -17.93 -3.31 -11.79
CA VAL A 196 -18.17 -4.25 -10.68
C VAL A 196 -18.03 -3.53 -9.35
N PRO A 197 -18.61 -4.05 -8.25
CA PRO A 197 -18.33 -3.51 -6.93
C PRO A 197 -16.84 -3.51 -6.58
N VAL A 198 -16.42 -2.51 -5.80
CA VAL A 198 -15.05 -2.39 -5.29
C VAL A 198 -15.08 -2.09 -3.79
N GLY A 199 -14.31 -2.87 -3.02
CA GLY A 199 -14.04 -2.62 -1.61
C GLY A 199 -12.62 -2.11 -1.40
N LEU A 200 -12.48 -1.01 -0.66
CA LEU A 200 -11.18 -0.46 -0.29
C LEU A 200 -10.98 -0.56 1.22
N ILE A 201 -9.90 -1.23 1.63
CA ILE A 201 -9.48 -1.35 3.03
C ILE A 201 -8.29 -0.41 3.24
N HIS A 202 -8.50 0.72 3.91
CA HIS A 202 -7.45 1.70 4.20
C HIS A 202 -6.79 1.44 5.55
N THR A 203 -5.46 1.27 5.57
CA THR A 203 -4.67 1.09 6.78
C THR A 203 -3.32 1.79 6.63
N SER A 204 -3.19 3.01 7.13
CA SER A 204 -1.94 3.77 7.01
C SER A 204 -1.67 4.65 8.22
N TRP A 205 -0.41 5.00 8.43
CA TRP A 205 -0.01 5.89 9.51
C TRP A 205 1.14 6.79 9.08
N GLY A 206 0.90 8.11 9.05
CA GLY A 206 1.90 9.14 8.77
C GLY A 206 3.21 8.96 9.52
N GLY A 207 4.33 9.14 8.82
CA GLY A 207 5.69 9.01 9.37
C GLY A 207 6.11 7.59 9.76
N SER A 208 5.34 6.57 9.37
CA SER A 208 5.71 5.18 9.63
C SER A 208 6.86 4.70 8.77
N ALA A 209 7.72 3.88 9.36
CA ALA A 209 8.82 3.23 8.66
C ALA A 209 8.45 1.79 8.31
N VAL A 210 9.02 1.22 7.23
CA VAL A 210 8.64 -0.10 6.71
C VAL A 210 8.74 -1.21 7.77
N GLN A 211 9.73 -1.16 8.66
CA GLN A 211 9.90 -2.11 9.77
C GLN A 211 8.70 -2.18 10.72
N ALA A 212 7.90 -1.13 10.84
CA ALA A 212 6.71 -1.13 11.69
C ALA A 212 5.60 -2.05 11.14
N TRP A 213 5.65 -2.33 9.84
CA TRP A 213 4.66 -3.06 9.05
C TRP A 213 5.05 -4.52 8.77
N ILE A 214 6.16 -4.97 9.33
CA ILE A 214 6.68 -6.34 9.18
C ILE A 214 6.46 -7.10 10.49
N SER A 215 6.04 -8.36 10.40
CA SER A 215 5.87 -9.19 11.58
C SER A 215 7.16 -9.41 12.37
N LYS A 216 7.01 -9.80 13.64
CA LYS A 216 8.16 -10.03 14.53
C LYS A 216 9.07 -11.12 13.96
N GLU A 217 8.47 -12.19 13.47
CA GLU A 217 9.16 -13.37 12.97
C GLU A 217 10.08 -13.04 11.79
N VAL A 218 9.64 -12.16 10.89
CA VAL A 218 10.47 -11.71 9.76
C VAL A 218 11.45 -10.61 10.19
N MET A 219 11.03 -9.66 11.03
CA MET A 219 11.93 -8.61 11.52
C MET A 219 13.12 -9.17 12.29
N ASP A 220 12.93 -10.23 13.08
CA ASP A 220 13.98 -10.89 13.86
C ASP A 220 15.12 -11.48 13.00
N GLY A 221 14.91 -11.61 11.69
CA GLY A 221 15.94 -11.98 10.71
C GLY A 221 16.85 -10.81 10.29
N PHE A 222 16.41 -9.57 10.49
CA PHE A 222 17.18 -8.35 10.19
C PHE A 222 17.70 -7.66 11.46
N LYS A 223 16.84 -7.54 12.47
CA LYS A 223 17.14 -6.94 13.77
C LYS A 223 16.22 -7.56 14.82
N LYS A 224 16.80 -8.12 15.89
CA LYS A 224 16.01 -8.66 17.00
C LYS A 224 15.10 -7.59 17.59
N VAL A 225 13.81 -7.90 17.65
CA VAL A 225 12.77 -7.03 18.18
C VAL A 225 12.39 -7.50 19.59
N ASN A 226 12.61 -6.64 20.59
CA ASN A 226 12.06 -6.80 21.94
C ASN A 226 11.12 -5.60 22.22
N LEU A 227 9.86 -5.88 22.52
CA LEU A 227 8.82 -4.88 22.79
C LEU A 227 8.38 -4.82 24.26
N GLU A 228 8.96 -5.64 25.15
CA GLU A 228 8.54 -5.76 26.56
C GLU A 228 8.63 -4.40 27.27
N GLU A 229 9.78 -3.74 27.21
CA GLU A 229 10.04 -2.45 27.85
C GLU A 229 9.72 -1.25 26.96
N VAL A 230 9.25 -1.48 25.72
CA VAL A 230 8.94 -0.39 24.79
C VAL A 230 7.62 0.28 25.19
N ASP A 231 7.64 1.61 25.35
CA ASP A 231 6.43 2.40 25.45
C ASP A 231 5.76 2.50 24.06
N ILE A 232 4.77 1.63 23.81
CA ILE A 232 4.12 1.50 22.52
C ILE A 232 3.38 2.77 22.08
N THR A 233 3.09 3.70 23.00
CA THR A 233 2.37 4.95 22.72
C THR A 233 3.26 6.04 22.14
N LYS A 234 4.59 5.90 22.26
CA LYS A 234 5.56 6.88 21.78
C LYS A 234 6.18 6.44 20.46
N LYS A 235 6.02 7.27 19.43
CA LYS A 235 6.54 7.00 18.07
C LYS A 235 6.14 5.60 17.57
N THR A 236 4.92 5.17 17.88
CA THR A 236 4.34 3.87 17.52
C THR A 236 4.59 3.48 16.07
N ASN A 237 4.40 4.44 15.17
CA ASN A 237 4.60 4.32 13.75
C ASN A 237 6.04 4.00 13.31
N LYS A 238 7.03 4.18 14.19
CA LYS A 238 8.45 3.84 13.94
C LYS A 238 8.90 2.58 14.68
N ILE A 239 8.11 2.08 15.63
CA ILE A 239 8.46 0.89 16.39
C ILE A 239 8.31 -0.32 15.47
N PRO A 240 9.37 -1.14 15.28
CA PRO A 240 9.28 -2.36 14.48
C PRO A 240 8.09 -3.23 14.91
N THR A 241 7.37 -3.79 13.93
CA THR A 241 6.24 -4.71 14.13
C THR A 241 4.98 -4.14 14.77
N ALA A 242 5.04 -2.97 15.41
CA ALA A 242 3.92 -2.41 16.15
C ALA A 242 2.65 -2.20 15.30
N LEU A 243 2.81 -1.76 14.06
CA LEU A 243 1.68 -1.51 13.15
C LEU A 243 1.23 -2.78 12.45
N PHE A 244 2.15 -3.70 12.10
CA PHE A 244 1.78 -5.02 11.61
C PHE A 244 0.82 -5.71 12.58
N ASN A 245 1.20 -5.77 13.86
CA ASN A 245 0.44 -6.41 14.91
C ASN A 245 -0.99 -5.87 15.06
N ALA A 246 -1.14 -4.56 14.90
CA ALA A 246 -2.36 -3.84 15.23
C ALA A 246 -3.25 -3.51 14.02
N MET A 247 -2.66 -3.31 12.86
CA MET A 247 -3.36 -2.75 11.70
C MET A 247 -3.37 -3.67 10.49
N ILE A 248 -2.46 -4.64 10.41
CA ILE A 248 -2.40 -5.64 9.33
C ILE A 248 -2.93 -6.98 9.79
N ASN A 249 -2.44 -7.49 10.93
CA ASN A 249 -2.79 -8.82 11.43
C ASN A 249 -4.31 -9.03 11.63
N PRO A 250 -5.10 -8.05 12.11
CA PRO A 250 -6.56 -8.20 12.21
C PRO A 250 -7.31 -8.36 10.89
N LEU A 251 -6.68 -7.98 9.77
CA LEU A 251 -7.28 -8.06 8.44
C LEU A 251 -7.06 -9.43 7.81
N ILE A 252 -6.19 -10.26 8.39
CA ILE A 252 -5.89 -11.60 7.89
C ILE A 252 -6.92 -12.56 8.51
N PRO A 253 -7.66 -13.37 7.72
CA PRO A 253 -7.40 -13.74 6.32
C PRO A 253 -8.37 -13.13 5.29
N TYR A 254 -8.87 -11.89 5.45
CA TYR A 254 -9.80 -11.28 4.50
C TYR A 254 -9.24 -11.36 3.07
N THR A 255 -9.97 -12.02 2.17
CA THR A 255 -9.51 -12.26 0.80
C THR A 255 -9.48 -10.96 0.02
N ILE A 256 -8.32 -10.62 -0.53
CA ILE A 256 -8.08 -9.41 -1.31
C ILE A 256 -7.62 -9.75 -2.73
N LYS A 257 -7.88 -8.85 -3.68
CA LYS A 257 -7.30 -8.90 -5.02
C LYS A 257 -5.85 -8.48 -5.02
N GLY A 258 -5.49 -7.45 -4.26
CA GLY A 258 -4.14 -6.89 -4.26
C GLY A 258 -3.95 -5.79 -3.22
N ALA A 259 -2.73 -5.23 -3.18
CA ALA A 259 -2.37 -4.16 -2.26
C ALA A 259 -1.77 -2.95 -2.98
N LEU A 260 -2.09 -1.76 -2.47
CA LEU A 260 -1.48 -0.49 -2.81
C LEU A 260 -0.59 -0.01 -1.64
N TRP A 261 0.62 0.45 -1.95
CA TRP A 261 1.59 0.86 -0.93
C TRP A 261 2.24 2.21 -1.27
N TYR A 262 2.06 3.21 -0.41
CA TYR A 262 2.73 4.50 -0.55
C TYR A 262 3.49 4.86 0.72
N GLN A 263 4.78 4.52 0.72
CA GLN A 263 5.70 4.76 1.83
C GLN A 263 7.15 4.74 1.36
N GLY A 264 7.99 5.53 2.03
CA GLY A 264 9.45 5.46 1.88
C GLY A 264 10.15 6.67 2.50
N GLU A 265 9.43 7.77 2.71
CA GLU A 265 9.98 9.04 3.19
C GLU A 265 10.59 8.89 4.60
N ALA A 266 9.99 8.05 5.45
CA ALA A 266 10.55 7.74 6.77
C ALA A 266 11.81 6.86 6.74
N ASN A 267 12.05 6.14 5.63
CA ASN A 267 13.22 5.27 5.40
C ASN A 267 14.23 5.88 4.41
N ARG A 268 14.07 7.16 4.01
CA ARG A 268 14.95 7.78 3.01
C ARG A 268 16.45 7.75 3.39
N HIS A 269 16.73 7.65 4.70
CA HIS A 269 18.06 7.62 5.29
C HIS A 269 18.68 6.23 5.36
N GLU A 270 17.98 5.21 4.85
CA GLU A 270 18.37 3.81 4.97
C GLU A 270 18.02 3.00 3.70
N PRO A 271 18.41 3.48 2.49
CA PRO A 271 18.04 2.84 1.22
C PRO A 271 18.45 1.36 1.16
N GLU A 272 19.68 1.02 1.56
CA GLU A 272 20.16 -0.37 1.56
C GLU A 272 19.36 -1.28 2.50
N MET A 273 18.88 -0.75 3.63
CA MET A 273 18.01 -1.51 4.53
C MET A 273 16.61 -1.63 3.94
N TYR A 274 16.09 -0.56 3.34
CA TYR A 274 14.78 -0.56 2.68
C TYR A 274 14.71 -1.61 1.56
N LYS A 275 15.78 -1.71 0.74
CA LYS A 275 15.91 -2.71 -0.32
C LYS A 275 15.73 -4.15 0.17
N LYS A 276 16.07 -4.41 1.44
CA LYS A 276 15.91 -5.71 2.10
C LYS A 276 14.56 -5.85 2.77
N LEU A 277 14.14 -4.83 3.53
CA LEU A 277 12.94 -4.87 4.35
C LEU A 277 11.66 -4.83 3.51
N PHE A 278 11.58 -4.02 2.47
CA PHE A 278 10.35 -3.86 1.70
C PHE A 278 9.95 -5.15 0.96
N PRO A 279 10.83 -5.83 0.19
CA PRO A 279 10.49 -7.13 -0.38
C PRO A 279 10.18 -8.20 0.67
N ALA A 280 10.87 -8.17 1.82
CA ALA A 280 10.59 -9.08 2.93
C ALA A 280 9.19 -8.85 3.54
N MET A 281 8.76 -7.59 3.66
CA MET A 281 7.40 -7.22 4.09
C MET A 281 6.35 -7.79 3.15
N VAL A 282 6.53 -7.60 1.83
CA VAL A 282 5.57 -8.10 0.83
C VAL A 282 5.47 -9.62 0.90
N LYS A 283 6.62 -10.31 0.99
CA LYS A 283 6.66 -11.77 1.15
C LYS A 283 5.99 -12.24 2.45
N ASP A 284 6.20 -11.51 3.55
CA ASP A 284 5.56 -11.79 4.83
C ASP A 284 4.04 -11.69 4.73
N TRP A 285 3.52 -10.61 4.16
CA TRP A 285 2.09 -10.42 3.97
C TRP A 285 1.51 -11.51 3.08
N ARG A 286 2.09 -11.78 1.90
CA ARG A 286 1.63 -12.85 1.00
C ARG A 286 1.61 -14.21 1.68
N LYS A 287 2.65 -14.55 2.44
CA LYS A 287 2.70 -15.80 3.22
C LYS A 287 1.56 -15.91 4.22
N ARG A 288 1.24 -14.82 4.94
CA ARG A 288 0.24 -14.84 6.00
C ARG A 288 -1.19 -14.79 5.48
N TRP A 289 -1.43 -14.07 4.38
CA TRP A 289 -2.70 -14.13 3.68
C TRP A 289 -2.94 -15.50 3.04
N GLY A 290 -1.89 -16.12 2.49
CA GLY A 290 -1.98 -17.48 1.95
C GLY A 290 -2.76 -17.57 0.63
N ILE A 291 -2.94 -16.47 -0.09
CA ILE A 291 -3.68 -16.38 -1.37
C ILE A 291 -2.76 -16.23 -2.59
N GLY A 292 -1.50 -16.67 -2.46
CA GLY A 292 -0.49 -16.58 -3.50
C GLY A 292 0.17 -15.20 -3.61
N ASP A 293 0.81 -14.95 -4.75
CA ASP A 293 1.49 -13.70 -5.06
C ASP A 293 0.48 -12.64 -5.55
N PHE A 294 -0.40 -12.18 -4.66
CA PHE A 294 -1.36 -11.13 -5.03
C PHE A 294 -0.63 -9.86 -5.52
N PRO A 295 -1.18 -9.15 -6.52
CA PRO A 295 -0.67 -7.89 -7.05
C PRO A 295 -0.26 -6.90 -5.95
N PHE A 296 0.96 -6.36 -6.05
CA PHE A 296 1.47 -5.39 -5.10
C PHE A 296 1.99 -4.14 -5.83
N TYR A 297 1.18 -3.09 -5.86
CA TYR A 297 1.51 -1.85 -6.56
C TYR A 297 1.91 -0.76 -5.57
N TYR A 298 3.02 -0.08 -5.82
CA TYR A 298 3.57 0.88 -4.88
C TYR A 298 3.98 2.19 -5.54
N VAL A 299 4.23 3.21 -4.73
CA VAL A 299 4.52 4.56 -5.21
C VAL A 299 5.95 4.95 -4.87
N GLN A 300 6.69 5.42 -5.87
CA GLN A 300 7.98 6.04 -5.64
C GLN A 300 7.80 7.35 -4.87
N ILE A 301 8.65 7.63 -3.87
CA ILE A 301 8.54 8.89 -3.13
C ILE A 301 8.75 10.08 -4.08
N ALA A 302 7.94 11.11 -3.88
CA ALA A 302 7.98 12.28 -4.74
C ALA A 302 9.21 13.14 -4.43
N PRO A 303 9.75 13.87 -5.44
CA PRO A 303 10.73 14.91 -5.18
C PRO A 303 10.20 15.93 -4.17
N PHE A 304 11.05 16.27 -3.20
CA PHE A 304 10.81 17.28 -2.16
C PHE A 304 12.16 17.77 -1.65
N THR A 305 12.27 19.04 -1.28
CA THR A 305 13.57 19.67 -0.96
C THR A 305 14.25 19.05 0.26
N TYR A 306 13.48 18.54 1.22
CA TYR A 306 13.97 18.13 2.54
C TYR A 306 14.84 19.23 3.18
N SER A 307 15.98 18.87 3.78
CA SER A 307 16.90 19.80 4.47
C SER A 307 17.92 20.45 3.53
N ASN A 308 18.36 19.75 2.48
CA ASN A 308 19.46 20.18 1.62
C ASN A 308 19.27 19.64 0.19
N ASN A 309 19.08 20.51 -0.80
CA ASN A 309 18.98 20.09 -2.20
C ASN A 309 20.34 19.82 -2.89
N ASN A 310 21.43 20.19 -2.24
CA ASN A 310 22.80 19.98 -2.74
C ASN A 310 23.42 18.69 -2.19
N ALA A 311 22.66 17.88 -1.43
CA ALA A 311 23.09 16.55 -1.02
C ALA A 311 23.33 15.68 -2.27
N PHE A 312 24.58 15.29 -2.53
CA PHE A 312 24.94 14.54 -3.74
C PHE A 312 25.22 13.05 -3.46
N GLN A 313 26.18 12.75 -2.59
CA GLN A 313 26.52 11.38 -2.13
C GLN A 313 26.06 11.09 -0.70
N GLU A 314 25.40 12.06 -0.07
CA GLU A 314 24.91 11.87 1.29
C GLU A 314 23.67 10.99 1.29
N VAL A 315 23.48 10.24 2.38
CA VAL A 315 22.28 9.42 2.56
C VAL A 315 20.99 10.26 2.59
N ASP A 316 21.13 11.56 2.85
CA ASP A 316 20.05 12.55 2.78
C ASP A 316 19.61 12.86 1.34
N ASN A 317 20.35 12.41 0.30
CA ASN A 317 19.92 12.50 -1.08
C ASN A 317 18.89 11.40 -1.40
N THR A 318 17.64 11.80 -1.54
CA THR A 318 16.51 10.91 -1.81
C THR A 318 16.51 10.26 -3.19
N ALA A 319 17.43 10.62 -4.08
CA ALA A 319 17.67 9.83 -5.29
C ALA A 319 18.06 8.38 -4.98
N PHE A 320 18.78 8.12 -3.89
CA PHE A 320 19.16 6.76 -3.47
C PHE A 320 17.96 5.89 -3.07
N ILE A 321 17.01 6.45 -2.31
CA ILE A 321 15.81 5.69 -1.92
C ILE A 321 14.86 5.52 -3.13
N ARG A 322 14.78 6.50 -4.05
CA ARG A 322 14.01 6.36 -5.29
C ARG A 322 14.60 5.26 -6.19
N GLU A 323 15.92 5.25 -6.36
CA GLU A 323 16.64 4.16 -7.04
C GLU A 323 16.31 2.81 -6.38
N THR A 324 16.38 2.73 -5.05
CA THR A 324 16.04 1.52 -4.32
C THR A 324 14.60 1.08 -4.57
N GLN A 325 13.64 2.00 -4.53
CA GLN A 325 12.24 1.69 -4.82
C GLN A 325 12.06 1.18 -6.25
N LEU A 326 12.79 1.71 -7.23
CA LEU A 326 12.77 1.21 -8.60
C LEU A 326 13.36 -0.22 -8.68
N GLN A 327 14.51 -0.46 -8.04
CA GLN A 327 15.14 -1.78 -7.98
C GLN A 327 14.27 -2.83 -7.30
N CYS A 328 13.34 -2.44 -6.43
CA CYS A 328 12.39 -3.38 -5.83
C CYS A 328 11.42 -4.02 -6.84
N LEU A 329 11.28 -3.48 -8.06
CA LEU A 329 10.51 -4.14 -9.13
C LEU A 329 11.10 -5.52 -9.46
N ASP A 330 12.43 -5.63 -9.49
CA ASP A 330 13.12 -6.90 -9.77
C ASP A 330 13.09 -7.86 -8.57
N LEU A 331 12.79 -7.36 -7.37
CA LEU A 331 12.83 -8.11 -6.11
C LEU A 331 11.44 -8.57 -5.65
N ILE A 332 10.38 -7.96 -6.16
CA ILE A 332 9.00 -8.22 -5.76
C ILE A 332 8.22 -8.74 -6.98
N PRO A 333 7.94 -10.05 -7.08
CA PRO A 333 7.17 -10.58 -8.20
C PRO A 333 5.73 -10.05 -8.18
N ASN A 334 5.08 -9.99 -9.34
CA ASN A 334 3.72 -9.45 -9.50
C ASN A 334 3.55 -8.08 -8.81
N SER A 335 4.43 -7.15 -9.18
CA SER A 335 4.46 -5.79 -8.64
C SER A 335 4.56 -4.76 -9.76
N GLY A 336 4.41 -3.51 -9.36
CA GLY A 336 4.45 -2.36 -10.27
C GLY A 336 4.61 -1.07 -9.47
N ILE A 337 5.14 -0.04 -10.12
CA ILE A 337 5.50 1.21 -9.44
C ILE A 337 4.88 2.43 -10.14
N ALA A 338 4.25 3.30 -9.37
CA ALA A 338 3.87 4.63 -9.80
C ALA A 338 5.04 5.59 -9.56
N ILE A 339 5.72 5.99 -10.63
CA ILE A 339 6.76 7.04 -10.59
C ILE A 339 6.12 8.41 -10.40
N THR A 340 6.73 9.30 -9.63
CA THR A 340 6.15 10.60 -9.21
C THR A 340 7.07 11.80 -9.49
N MET A 341 8.10 11.63 -10.32
CA MET A 341 9.14 12.63 -10.58
C MET A 341 8.64 13.97 -11.13
N ASP A 342 7.46 14.01 -11.74
CA ASP A 342 6.81 15.17 -12.35
C ASP A 342 5.66 15.78 -11.51
N ILE A 343 5.37 15.18 -10.35
CA ILE A 343 4.27 15.57 -9.48
C ILE A 343 4.69 15.71 -8.01
N GLY A 344 5.98 15.97 -7.78
CA GLY A 344 6.49 16.43 -6.48
C GLY A 344 6.12 17.87 -6.17
N ASP A 345 6.52 18.33 -4.99
CA ASP A 345 6.40 19.73 -4.58
C ASP A 345 7.64 20.14 -3.76
N ALA A 346 8.18 21.34 -4.00
CA ALA A 346 9.41 21.81 -3.36
C ALA A 346 9.23 22.09 -1.87
N VAL A 347 8.02 22.48 -1.47
CA VAL A 347 7.69 23.02 -0.13
C VAL A 347 6.70 22.15 0.63
N SER A 348 5.99 21.25 -0.04
CA SER A 348 5.10 20.27 0.58
C SER A 348 5.61 18.84 0.39
N ILE A 349 5.94 18.17 1.49
CA ILE A 349 6.22 16.72 1.49
C ILE A 349 4.98 15.88 1.10
N HIS A 350 3.79 16.50 1.07
CA HIS A 350 2.55 15.89 0.61
C HIS A 350 2.05 16.61 -0.65
N PRO A 351 2.54 16.24 -1.84
CA PRO A 351 2.13 16.89 -3.09
C PRO A 351 0.63 16.72 -3.35
N PRO A 352 -0.06 17.74 -3.89
CA PRO A 352 -1.51 17.77 -3.96
C PRO A 352 -2.11 16.91 -5.09
N LYS A 353 -1.31 16.49 -6.07
CA LYS A 353 -1.71 15.72 -7.26
C LYS A 353 -1.95 14.22 -6.96
N LYS A 354 -2.85 13.92 -6.00
CA LYS A 354 -3.14 12.54 -5.57
C LYS A 354 -3.87 11.69 -6.61
N LYS A 355 -4.71 12.31 -7.45
CA LYS A 355 -5.38 11.59 -8.53
C LYS A 355 -4.38 11.02 -9.52
N GLN A 356 -3.35 11.78 -9.91
CA GLN A 356 -2.31 11.30 -10.83
C GLN A 356 -1.52 10.12 -10.27
N VAL A 357 -1.28 10.07 -8.95
CA VAL A 357 -0.69 8.90 -8.29
C VAL A 357 -1.63 7.69 -8.41
N ALA A 358 -2.92 7.87 -8.13
CA ALA A 358 -3.93 6.83 -8.26
C ALA A 358 -4.07 6.33 -9.72
N ASP A 359 -4.03 7.24 -10.70
CA ASP A 359 -4.10 6.90 -12.13
C ASP A 359 -2.93 5.98 -12.52
N ARG A 360 -1.71 6.27 -12.06
CA ARG A 360 -0.53 5.43 -12.33
C ARG A 360 -0.60 4.05 -11.66
N LEU A 361 -1.12 3.98 -10.43
CA LEU A 361 -1.38 2.69 -9.77
C LEU A 361 -2.48 1.89 -10.50
N LEU A 362 -3.50 2.58 -11.00
CA LEU A 362 -4.58 1.99 -11.78
C LEU A 362 -4.06 1.43 -13.11
N PHE A 363 -3.16 2.13 -13.80
CA PHE A 363 -2.56 1.62 -15.03
C PHE A 363 -1.79 0.32 -14.81
N ASN A 364 -1.01 0.23 -13.73
CA ASN A 364 -0.37 -1.02 -13.31
C ASN A 364 -1.42 -2.12 -13.10
N ALA A 365 -2.51 -1.84 -12.37
CA ALA A 365 -3.55 -2.83 -12.14
C ALA A 365 -4.25 -3.28 -13.43
N LEU A 366 -4.66 -2.35 -14.29
CA LEU A 366 -5.33 -2.65 -15.55
C LEU A 366 -4.43 -3.50 -16.46
N HIS A 367 -3.16 -3.14 -16.62
CA HIS A 367 -2.22 -3.86 -17.48
C HIS A 367 -1.84 -5.24 -16.95
N GLU A 368 -1.37 -5.28 -15.69
CA GLU A 368 -0.74 -6.46 -15.09
C GLU A 368 -1.75 -7.41 -14.45
N THR A 369 -2.81 -6.87 -13.81
CA THR A 369 -3.82 -7.70 -13.12
C THR A 369 -5.00 -8.07 -14.00
N TYR A 370 -5.51 -7.12 -14.79
CA TYR A 370 -6.77 -7.28 -15.53
C TYR A 370 -6.58 -7.50 -17.04
N GLY A 371 -5.35 -7.49 -17.54
CA GLY A 371 -5.03 -7.85 -18.93
C GLY A 371 -5.36 -6.79 -19.97
N TYR A 372 -5.54 -5.53 -19.59
CA TYR A 372 -5.77 -4.41 -20.51
C TYR A 372 -4.43 -4.01 -21.17
N LYS A 373 -3.93 -4.83 -22.09
CA LYS A 373 -2.57 -4.70 -22.65
C LYS A 373 -2.29 -3.42 -23.43
N SER A 374 -3.33 -2.72 -23.87
CA SER A 374 -3.21 -1.40 -24.54
C SER A 374 -2.97 -0.24 -23.55
N ILE A 375 -3.17 -0.47 -22.25
CA ILE A 375 -2.90 0.54 -21.22
C ILE A 375 -1.45 0.40 -20.80
N ASP A 376 -0.68 1.46 -20.91
CA ASP A 376 0.70 1.47 -20.47
C ASP A 376 0.77 1.62 -18.94
N GLY A 377 1.37 0.63 -18.28
CA GLY A 377 1.54 0.59 -16.83
C GLY A 377 2.98 0.78 -16.37
N ALA A 378 3.95 0.85 -17.29
CA ALA A 378 5.35 0.75 -16.95
C ALA A 378 6.13 1.95 -17.50
N ALA A 379 6.63 2.80 -16.61
CA ALA A 379 7.43 3.95 -17.01
C ALA A 379 8.79 3.53 -17.62
N PRO A 380 9.43 4.39 -18.44
CA PRO A 380 10.77 4.14 -18.97
C PRO A 380 11.80 3.88 -17.88
N VAL A 381 12.59 2.82 -18.07
CA VAL A 381 13.66 2.42 -17.16
C VAL A 381 14.97 2.33 -17.91
N PHE A 382 16.02 2.98 -17.39
CA PHE A 382 17.37 2.86 -17.95
C PHE A 382 17.78 1.38 -18.05
N ASP A 383 18.32 0.99 -19.19
CA ASP A 383 18.73 -0.38 -19.48
C ASP A 383 20.25 -0.50 -19.62
N SER A 384 20.81 0.25 -20.56
CA SER A 384 22.20 0.12 -20.96
C SER A 384 22.73 1.43 -21.55
N GLN A 385 24.07 1.55 -21.58
CA GLN A 385 24.75 2.70 -22.16
C GLN A 385 25.86 2.28 -23.13
N GLU A 386 26.18 3.16 -24.08
CA GLU A 386 27.25 2.99 -25.07
C GLU A 386 27.98 4.33 -25.28
N VAL A 387 29.31 4.33 -25.26
CA VAL A 387 30.11 5.52 -25.56
C VAL A 387 30.10 5.76 -27.07
N LYS A 388 29.73 6.98 -27.48
CA LYS A 388 29.74 7.37 -28.90
C LYS A 388 29.97 8.86 -29.07
N ASN A 389 30.81 9.25 -30.01
CA ASN A 389 31.03 10.65 -30.41
C ASN A 389 31.29 11.61 -29.22
N GLY A 390 32.09 11.20 -28.23
CA GLY A 390 32.37 12.03 -27.04
C GLY A 390 31.21 12.15 -26.04
N GLY A 391 30.11 11.41 -26.24
CA GLY A 391 28.96 11.33 -25.34
C GLY A 391 28.60 9.89 -24.99
N LEU A 392 27.48 9.73 -24.28
CA LEU A 392 26.88 8.45 -23.94
C LEU A 392 25.49 8.33 -24.60
N ILE A 393 25.27 7.23 -25.31
CA ILE A 393 23.94 6.80 -25.73
C ILE A 393 23.34 5.94 -24.63
N LEU A 394 22.18 6.32 -24.11
CA LEU A 394 21.42 5.58 -23.12
C LEU A 394 20.21 4.90 -23.79
N LYS A 395 19.97 3.64 -23.44
CA LYS A 395 18.84 2.83 -23.90
C LYS A 395 17.88 2.57 -22.75
N PHE A 396 16.59 2.44 -23.06
CA PHE A 396 15.53 2.30 -22.07
C PHE A 396 14.64 1.08 -22.38
N LYS A 397 14.21 0.38 -21.33
CA LYS A 397 13.06 -0.53 -21.34
C LYS A 397 11.78 0.27 -21.16
N ASN A 398 10.63 -0.33 -21.49
CA ASN A 398 9.30 0.25 -21.29
C ASN A 398 9.17 1.63 -21.97
N ALA A 399 9.63 1.68 -23.22
CA ALA A 399 9.64 2.88 -24.05
C ALA A 399 9.33 2.51 -25.50
N GLU A 400 8.48 1.50 -25.70
CA GLU A 400 8.12 0.94 -27.00
C GLU A 400 7.44 1.97 -27.90
N THR A 401 6.66 2.88 -27.30
CA THR A 401 6.03 4.02 -27.97
C THR A 401 6.99 5.19 -28.21
N GLY A 402 8.16 5.19 -27.56
CA GLY A 402 9.20 6.21 -27.62
C GLY A 402 9.30 7.04 -26.35
N LEU A 403 10.40 7.79 -26.25
CA LEU A 403 10.63 8.79 -25.21
C LEU A 403 10.05 10.14 -25.61
N TYR A 404 9.70 10.94 -24.62
CA TYR A 404 9.13 12.27 -24.77
C TYR A 404 9.71 13.25 -23.76
N ALA A 405 9.77 14.52 -24.15
CA ALA A 405 10.02 15.66 -23.29
C ALA A 405 9.12 16.82 -23.78
N TYR A 406 8.52 17.56 -22.85
CA TYR A 406 7.67 18.71 -23.19
C TYR A 406 8.45 19.80 -23.92
N ASP A 407 9.59 20.17 -23.33
CA ASP A 407 10.50 21.18 -23.87
C ASP A 407 11.90 20.57 -24.07
N LYS A 408 12.83 20.87 -23.17
CA LYS A 408 14.19 20.32 -23.14
C LYS A 408 14.33 19.29 -22.03
N LEU A 409 15.20 18.33 -22.25
CA LEU A 409 15.64 17.41 -21.20
C LEU A 409 16.54 18.16 -20.21
N GLU A 410 16.16 18.11 -18.94
CA GLU A 410 16.83 18.77 -17.82
C GLU A 410 17.25 17.76 -16.75
N GLY A 411 18.23 18.15 -15.92
CA GLY A 411 18.66 17.35 -14.77
C GLY A 411 19.63 16.21 -15.12
N PHE A 412 20.27 16.27 -16.29
CA PHE A 412 21.34 15.34 -16.68
C PHE A 412 22.71 15.85 -16.25
N GLU A 413 23.50 14.96 -15.67
CA GLU A 413 24.89 15.19 -15.29
C GLU A 413 25.74 14.03 -15.81
N ILE A 414 26.96 14.32 -16.26
CA ILE A 414 27.88 13.34 -16.88
C ILE A 414 29.26 13.44 -16.25
N ALA A 415 29.94 12.31 -16.08
CA ALA A 415 31.27 12.23 -15.48
C ALA A 415 32.21 11.36 -16.31
N GLY A 416 33.50 11.68 -16.24
CA GLY A 416 34.58 10.83 -16.73
C GLY A 416 35.10 9.89 -15.64
N GLU A 417 36.27 9.29 -15.88
CA GLU A 417 36.93 8.39 -14.90
C GLU A 417 37.34 9.10 -13.60
N ASP A 418 37.40 10.44 -13.59
CA ASP A 418 37.65 11.28 -12.42
C ASP A 418 36.47 11.31 -11.43
N LYS A 419 35.31 10.77 -11.83
CA LYS A 419 34.07 10.72 -11.05
C LYS A 419 33.54 12.10 -10.64
N VAL A 420 33.88 13.14 -11.41
CA VAL A 420 33.35 14.49 -11.20
C VAL A 420 32.19 14.70 -12.19
N PHE A 421 30.98 14.85 -11.66
CA PHE A 421 29.79 15.08 -12.45
C PHE A 421 29.66 16.56 -12.84
N TYR A 422 29.52 16.81 -14.14
CA TYR A 422 29.26 18.11 -14.73
C TYR A 422 27.86 18.14 -15.36
N PRO A 423 27.19 19.31 -15.41
CA PRO A 423 25.96 19.46 -16.18
C PRO A 423 26.13 18.98 -17.62
N ALA A 424 25.12 18.28 -18.12
CA ALA A 424 25.13 17.67 -19.45
C ALA A 424 23.89 18.06 -20.25
N THR A 425 24.05 18.12 -21.56
CA THR A 425 22.93 18.22 -22.50
C THR A 425 22.46 16.82 -22.88
N ALA A 426 21.15 16.62 -22.97
CA ALA A 426 20.55 15.37 -23.41
C ALA A 426 19.60 15.61 -24.58
N LYS A 427 19.57 14.68 -25.54
CA LYS A 427 18.66 14.70 -26.71
C LYS A 427 18.06 13.33 -26.95
N ILE A 428 16.77 13.28 -27.25
CA ILE A 428 16.12 12.04 -27.70
C ILE A 428 16.60 11.76 -29.13
N ILE A 429 17.14 10.57 -29.35
CA ILE A 429 17.54 10.06 -30.66
C ILE A 429 16.84 8.74 -30.93
N LYS A 430 16.65 8.39 -32.21
CA LYS A 430 16.06 7.10 -32.65
C LYS A 430 14.79 6.69 -31.87
N ARG A 431 13.98 7.67 -31.48
CA ARG A 431 12.72 7.55 -30.70
C ARG A 431 12.85 7.04 -29.26
N LYS A 432 13.77 6.12 -28.94
CA LYS A 432 13.85 5.46 -27.62
C LYS A 432 15.23 5.49 -26.95
N GLU A 433 16.15 6.26 -27.51
CA GLU A 433 17.50 6.41 -26.96
C GLU A 433 17.73 7.88 -26.57
N LEU A 434 18.62 8.11 -25.61
CA LEU A 434 19.12 9.45 -25.30
C LEU A 434 20.58 9.57 -25.67
N PHE A 435 20.98 10.67 -26.29
CA PHE A 435 22.38 11.05 -26.39
C PHE A 435 22.70 12.13 -25.35
N VAL A 436 23.64 11.86 -24.46
CA VAL A 436 24.04 12.74 -23.35
C VAL A 436 25.51 13.11 -23.50
N GLN A 437 25.83 14.41 -23.43
CA GLN A 437 27.20 14.91 -23.57
C GLN A 437 27.45 16.19 -22.79
N SER A 438 28.73 16.48 -22.51
CA SER A 438 29.19 17.75 -21.94
C SER A 438 30.57 18.09 -22.50
N ASP A 439 30.78 19.34 -22.94
CA ASP A 439 32.08 19.80 -23.45
C ASP A 439 33.19 19.74 -22.38
N LYS A 440 32.80 19.72 -21.09
CA LYS A 440 33.71 19.55 -19.96
C LYS A 440 34.16 18.10 -19.75
N VAL A 441 33.52 17.12 -20.39
CA VAL A 441 33.76 15.69 -20.19
C VAL A 441 33.93 14.99 -21.55
N PRO A 442 35.12 15.10 -22.19
CA PRO A 442 35.35 14.54 -23.52
C PRO A 442 35.44 13.00 -23.55
N LYS A 443 35.64 12.36 -22.38
CA LYS A 443 35.71 10.90 -22.21
C LYS A 443 34.71 10.45 -21.14
N PRO A 444 33.41 10.48 -21.44
CA PRO A 444 32.39 10.17 -20.44
C PRO A 444 32.30 8.67 -20.17
N VAL A 445 32.02 8.33 -18.91
CA VAL A 445 31.84 6.94 -18.45
C VAL A 445 30.56 6.75 -17.65
N ALA A 446 29.97 7.81 -17.08
CA ALA A 446 28.76 7.72 -16.27
C ALA A 446 27.81 8.89 -16.50
N VAL A 447 26.51 8.64 -16.38
CA VAL A 447 25.42 9.64 -16.39
C VAL A 447 24.56 9.47 -15.15
N ARG A 448 24.09 10.61 -14.62
CA ARG A 448 23.03 10.70 -13.62
C ARG A 448 21.90 11.57 -14.15
N TYR A 449 20.66 11.16 -13.89
CA TYR A 449 19.46 11.92 -14.23
C TYR A 449 18.64 12.18 -12.97
N ALA A 450 18.26 13.45 -12.76
CA ALA A 450 17.41 13.91 -11.66
C ALA A 450 17.91 13.44 -10.27
N TRP A 451 19.23 13.47 -10.07
CA TRP A 451 19.92 12.90 -8.90
C TRP A 451 20.01 13.85 -7.69
N ARG A 452 18.88 14.45 -7.31
CA ARG A 452 18.78 15.44 -6.22
C ARG A 452 17.51 15.24 -5.39
N ASN A 453 17.38 15.94 -4.26
CA ASN A 453 16.20 15.85 -3.42
C ASN A 453 14.93 16.40 -4.11
N TRP A 454 14.99 17.65 -4.53
CA TRP A 454 14.00 18.36 -5.32
C TRP A 454 14.50 18.56 -6.75
N VAL A 455 13.72 18.05 -7.68
CA VAL A 455 13.89 18.21 -9.13
C VAL A 455 12.59 17.81 -9.80
N MET A 456 12.23 18.48 -10.90
CA MET A 456 11.11 18.08 -11.74
C MET A 456 11.63 17.20 -12.87
N GLY A 457 11.06 16.01 -13.00
CA GLY A 457 11.36 15.10 -14.10
C GLY A 457 10.98 15.70 -15.46
N SER A 458 11.86 15.58 -16.44
CA SER A 458 11.68 16.07 -17.81
C SER A 458 11.62 14.96 -18.87
N LEU A 459 11.94 13.72 -18.48
CA LEU A 459 11.93 12.53 -19.33
C LEU A 459 10.69 11.68 -19.07
N TYR A 460 9.95 11.39 -20.14
CA TYR A 460 8.72 10.60 -20.14
C TYR A 460 8.75 9.57 -21.27
N ASP A 461 7.81 8.63 -21.26
CA ASP A 461 7.34 8.00 -22.50
C ASP A 461 6.30 8.88 -23.21
N VAL A 462 5.83 8.42 -24.38
CA VAL A 462 4.75 9.07 -25.13
C VAL A 462 3.40 9.03 -24.38
N ASN A 463 3.21 8.10 -23.43
CA ASN A 463 2.01 7.99 -22.60
C ASN A 463 2.06 8.90 -21.35
N LEU A 464 3.10 9.72 -21.24
CA LEU A 464 3.35 10.67 -20.16
C LEU A 464 3.59 10.00 -18.79
N LEU A 465 4.08 8.76 -18.77
CA LEU A 465 4.68 8.18 -17.58
C LEU A 465 6.12 8.69 -17.43
N PRO A 466 6.47 9.33 -16.31
CA PRO A 466 7.80 9.88 -16.11
C PRO A 466 8.81 8.77 -15.81
N ALA A 467 10.00 8.87 -16.39
CA ALA A 467 11.13 8.07 -15.96
C ALA A 467 11.52 8.42 -14.52
N SER A 468 12.01 7.43 -13.76
CA SER A 468 12.58 7.67 -12.44
C SER A 468 13.92 8.41 -12.51
N SER A 469 14.39 8.97 -11.40
CA SER A 469 15.80 9.33 -11.26
C SER A 469 16.67 8.07 -11.36
N PHE A 470 17.78 8.14 -12.09
CA PHE A 470 18.68 7.01 -12.26
C PHE A 470 20.15 7.44 -12.34
N ARG A 471 21.04 6.47 -12.18
CA ARG A 471 22.47 6.59 -12.43
C ARG A 471 22.97 5.39 -13.23
N THR A 472 24.07 5.56 -13.93
CA THR A 472 24.74 4.46 -14.66
C THR A 472 26.03 4.00 -13.98
N ASP A 473 26.44 4.69 -12.91
CA ASP A 473 27.55 4.30 -12.05
C ASP A 473 27.10 3.52 -10.81
N THR A 474 28.08 2.97 -10.08
CA THR A 474 27.89 2.37 -8.75
C THR A 474 28.74 3.09 -7.69
N TRP A 475 29.17 4.33 -7.96
CA TRP A 475 30.16 5.03 -7.16
C TRP A 475 29.55 5.64 -5.91
N THR A 476 30.28 5.51 -4.80
CA THR A 476 29.95 6.11 -3.49
C THR A 476 30.78 7.36 -3.19
N ASP A 477 31.80 7.62 -4.01
CA ASP A 477 32.81 8.68 -3.83
C ASP A 477 32.76 9.76 -4.92
N ALA A 478 31.79 9.70 -5.85
CA ALA A 478 31.70 10.66 -6.95
C ALA A 478 31.34 12.06 -6.43
N THR A 479 31.90 13.10 -7.02
CA THR A 479 31.62 14.49 -6.64
C THR A 479 30.85 15.21 -7.74
N GLN A 480 30.27 16.35 -7.39
CA GLN A 480 29.65 17.25 -8.36
C GLN A 480 30.59 18.44 -8.55
N ALA A 481 30.84 18.81 -9.81
CA ALA A 481 31.60 20.00 -10.12
C ALA A 481 30.94 21.22 -9.45
N LYS A 482 31.74 22.03 -8.76
CA LYS A 482 31.26 23.33 -8.27
C LYS A 482 31.01 24.21 -9.49
N GLU A 483 29.84 24.84 -9.52
CA GLU A 483 29.46 25.81 -10.57
C GLU A 483 30.47 26.96 -10.68
#